data_AF-A0A7G9TAN5-F1
#
_entry.id   AF-A0A7G9TAN5-F1
#
_cell.length_a   1.000
_cell.length_b   1.000
_cell.length_c   1.000
_cell.angle_alpha   90.00
_cell.angle_beta   90.00
_cell.angle_gamma   90.00
#
_symmetry.space_group_name_H-M   'P 1'
#
loop_
_entity.id
_entity.type
_entity.pdbx_description
1 polymer ?
#
loop_
_entity_poly.entity_id
_entity_poly.type
_entity_poly.pdbx_seq_one_letter_code
_entity_poly.pdbx_strand_id
1 'polypeptide(L)'
;MPRLPDPFAHAWTDTTMPCAVIDIQSELRFWEDTFACQPFHRPGTPFRCYVPTLKFAYDTYLLSRRRSLHELLPTLPARYDAAIVRGTRLDWPWARAIIERVWARLNAPLEEDPPLFALPPALLEERALLDHAMQRRSDVHAIMANVNQKGPTRLNPR
;
A
#
# COMPACT_ATOMS: atom_id res chain seq x y z
N MET A 1 18.37 -33.42 33.85
CA MET A 1 18.83 -32.74 32.62
C MET A 1 17.78 -31.71 32.22
N PRO A 2 18.00 -30.41 32.44
CA PRO A 2 17.09 -29.40 31.90
C PRO A 2 17.20 -29.39 30.37
N ARG A 3 16.05 -29.46 29.68
CA ARG A 3 15.98 -29.40 28.22
C ARG A 3 16.54 -28.06 27.74
N LEU A 4 17.45 -28.09 26.76
CA LEU A 4 17.88 -26.87 26.08
C LEU A 4 16.62 -26.18 25.51
N PRO A 5 16.43 -24.88 25.75
CA PRO A 5 15.39 -24.13 25.05
C PRO A 5 15.66 -24.23 23.54
N ASP A 6 14.63 -24.57 22.78
CA ASP A 6 14.69 -24.63 21.33
C ASP A 6 15.10 -23.24 20.80
N PRO A 7 16.26 -23.11 20.13
CA PRO A 7 16.74 -21.82 19.63
C PRO A 7 15.79 -21.18 18.60
N PHE A 8 14.84 -21.94 18.04
CA PHE A 8 13.85 -21.45 17.10
C PHE A 8 12.50 -21.08 17.75
N ALA A 9 12.28 -21.42 19.02
CA ALA A 9 11.02 -21.08 19.71
C ALA A 9 10.79 -19.57 19.79
N HIS A 10 11.86 -18.79 19.87
CA HIS A 10 11.78 -17.32 19.95
C HIS A 10 11.48 -16.64 18.60
N ALA A 11 11.79 -17.30 17.47
CA ALA A 11 11.65 -16.71 16.14
C ALA A 11 10.19 -16.60 15.66
N TRP A 12 9.30 -17.42 16.21
CA TRP A 12 7.86 -17.40 15.88
C TRP A 12 7.05 -16.57 16.87
N THR A 13 7.57 -16.36 18.09
CA THR A 13 6.97 -15.50 19.11
C THR A 13 7.35 -14.03 18.98
N ASP A 14 8.28 -13.70 18.08
CA ASP A 14 8.68 -12.32 17.86
C ASP A 14 7.61 -11.57 17.06
N THR A 15 6.61 -11.06 17.77
CA THR A 15 5.55 -10.17 17.24
C THR A 15 6.12 -8.86 16.70
N THR A 16 7.42 -8.56 16.92
CA THR A 16 8.03 -7.29 16.49
C THR A 16 8.50 -7.27 15.04
N MET A 17 8.54 -8.42 14.35
CA MET A 17 8.79 -8.46 12.90
C MET A 17 7.51 -8.78 12.13
N PRO A 18 6.94 -7.81 11.39
CA PRO A 18 5.85 -8.11 10.47
C PRO A 18 6.34 -9.14 9.44
N CYS A 19 5.74 -10.34 9.47
CA CYS A 19 5.96 -11.31 8.42
C CYS A 19 5.23 -10.81 7.18
N ALA A 20 5.99 -10.32 6.19
CA ALA A 20 5.41 -9.97 4.90
C ALA A 20 4.86 -11.24 4.24
N VAL A 21 3.54 -11.32 4.11
CA VAL A 21 2.84 -12.38 3.39
C VAL A 21 2.43 -11.82 2.04
N ILE A 22 2.78 -12.53 0.97
CA ILE A 22 2.37 -12.18 -0.39
C ILE A 22 1.37 -13.23 -0.85
N ASP A 23 0.17 -12.79 -1.23
CA ASP A 23 -0.78 -13.65 -1.92
C ASP A 23 -0.33 -13.85 -3.37
N ILE A 24 0.39 -14.95 -3.59
CA ILE A 24 0.94 -15.29 -4.90
C ILE A 24 -0.15 -15.49 -5.95
N GLN A 25 -1.37 -15.88 -5.59
CA GLN A 25 -2.44 -16.08 -6.59
C GLN A 25 -2.96 -14.74 -7.10
N SER A 26 -3.18 -13.79 -6.20
CA SER A 26 -3.57 -12.42 -6.55
C SER A 26 -2.49 -11.75 -7.39
N GLU A 27 -1.22 -11.91 -7.03
CA GLU A 27 -0.12 -11.36 -7.83
C GLU A 27 -0.01 -12.01 -9.21
N LEU A 28 -0.18 -13.34 -9.32
CA LEU A 28 -0.17 -14.00 -10.63
C LEU A 28 -1.32 -13.54 -11.54
N ARG A 29 -2.51 -13.28 -10.99
CA ARG A 29 -3.62 -12.69 -11.77
C ARG A 29 -3.28 -11.29 -12.26
N PHE A 30 -2.74 -10.44 -11.38
CA PHE A 30 -2.27 -9.12 -11.79
C PHE A 30 -1.26 -9.19 -12.95
N TRP A 31 -0.32 -10.13 -12.89
CA TRP A 31 0.63 -10.31 -13.98
C TRP A 31 -0.02 -10.89 -15.22
N GLU A 32 -0.98 -11.80 -15.12
CA GLU A 32 -1.72 -12.33 -16.25
C GLU A 32 -2.50 -11.23 -17.01
N ASP A 33 -3.04 -10.25 -16.28
CA ASP A 33 -3.77 -9.14 -16.87
C ASP A 33 -2.83 -8.09 -17.50
N THR A 34 -1.61 -7.95 -16.97
CA THR A 34 -0.71 -6.85 -17.34
C THR A 34 0.53 -7.27 -18.12
N PHE A 35 0.88 -8.57 -18.21
CA PHE A 35 2.14 -9.03 -18.80
C PHE A 35 2.33 -8.60 -20.25
N ALA A 36 1.24 -8.48 -21.02
CA ALA A 36 1.27 -8.04 -22.41
C ALA A 36 1.78 -6.61 -22.58
N CYS A 37 1.60 -5.76 -21.55
CA CYS A 37 2.06 -4.37 -21.53
C CYS A 37 3.47 -4.21 -20.93
N GLN A 38 4.09 -5.29 -20.45
CA GLN A 38 5.39 -5.21 -19.79
C GLN A 38 6.53 -5.18 -20.80
N PRO A 39 7.67 -4.52 -20.49
CA PRO A 39 8.82 -4.45 -21.39
C PRO A 39 9.48 -5.81 -21.66
N PHE A 40 9.25 -6.80 -20.78
CA PHE A 40 9.73 -8.18 -20.95
C PHE A 40 8.75 -9.07 -21.74
N HIS A 41 7.65 -8.51 -22.25
CA HIS A 41 6.69 -9.26 -23.04
C HIS A 41 7.32 -9.76 -24.34
N ARG A 42 7.08 -11.03 -24.66
CA ARG A 42 7.51 -11.63 -25.92
C ARG A 42 6.30 -12.13 -26.71
N PRO A 43 6.09 -11.66 -27.95
CA PRO A 43 5.05 -12.16 -28.81
C PRO A 43 5.16 -13.69 -28.97
N GLY A 44 4.03 -14.39 -28.82
CA GLY A 44 3.96 -15.85 -28.95
C GLY A 44 4.40 -16.65 -27.73
N THR A 45 4.85 -16.00 -26.64
CA THR A 45 5.14 -16.70 -25.38
C THR A 45 3.93 -16.62 -24.45
N PRO A 46 3.34 -17.75 -24.04
CA PRO A 46 2.17 -17.76 -23.17
C PRO A 46 2.52 -17.43 -21.72
N PHE A 47 1.58 -16.83 -20.97
CA PHE A 47 1.79 -16.40 -19.58
C PHE A 47 2.37 -17.49 -18.66
N ARG A 48 1.93 -18.75 -18.84
CA ARG A 48 2.43 -19.92 -18.09
C ARG A 48 3.97 -20.08 -18.10
N CYS A 49 4.66 -19.59 -19.13
CA CYS A 49 6.12 -19.64 -19.22
C CYS A 49 6.81 -18.62 -18.29
N TYR A 50 6.11 -17.59 -17.87
CA TYR A 50 6.60 -16.54 -16.97
C TYR A 50 6.39 -16.90 -15.49
N VAL A 51 5.40 -17.75 -15.19
CA VAL A 51 5.02 -18.14 -13.82
C VAL A 51 6.19 -18.67 -12.98
N PRO A 52 7.08 -19.56 -13.48
CA PRO A 52 8.21 -20.05 -12.69
C PRO A 52 9.16 -18.92 -12.27
N THR A 53 9.45 -17.99 -13.18
CA THR A 53 10.33 -16.85 -12.91
C THR A 53 9.67 -15.86 -11.94
N LEU A 54 8.36 -15.60 -12.08
CA LEU A 54 7.62 -14.75 -11.15
C LEU A 54 7.66 -15.31 -9.74
N LYS A 55 7.33 -16.59 -9.56
CA LYS A 55 7.40 -17.27 -8.25
C LYS A 55 8.81 -17.21 -7.66
N PHE A 56 9.83 -17.51 -8.46
CA PHE A 56 11.23 -17.40 -8.04
C PHE A 56 11.57 -15.98 -7.56
N ALA A 57 11.08 -14.94 -8.24
CA ALA A 57 11.31 -13.55 -7.84
C ALA A 57 10.67 -13.25 -6.48
N TYR A 58 9.41 -13.64 -6.25
CA TYR A 58 8.74 -13.47 -4.97
C TYR A 58 9.40 -14.24 -3.84
N ASP A 59 9.73 -15.52 -4.06
CA ASP A 59 10.43 -16.34 -3.07
C ASP A 59 11.78 -15.71 -2.69
N THR A 60 12.53 -15.25 -3.70
CA THR A 60 13.81 -14.58 -3.49
C THR A 60 13.64 -13.28 -2.70
N TYR A 61 12.62 -12.48 -3.00
CA TYR A 61 12.33 -11.24 -2.27
C TYR A 61 12.01 -11.53 -0.80
N LEU A 62 11.12 -12.49 -0.54
CA LEU A 62 10.71 -12.90 0.80
C LEU A 62 11.84 -13.51 1.63
N LEU A 63 12.78 -14.21 1.00
CA LEU A 63 13.97 -14.77 1.65
C LEU A 63 15.06 -13.71 1.91
N SER A 64 15.06 -12.63 1.14
CA SER A 64 16.14 -11.62 1.19
C SER A 64 15.71 -10.35 1.93
N ARG A 65 14.75 -10.44 2.87
CA ARG A 65 14.16 -9.29 3.57
C ARG A 65 15.27 -8.31 3.97
N ARG A 66 15.18 -7.08 3.47
CA ARG A 66 16.12 -5.94 3.66
C ARG A 66 17.34 -5.85 2.74
N ARG A 67 17.55 -6.76 1.77
CA ARG A 67 18.60 -6.62 0.76
C ARG A 67 18.08 -6.00 -0.53
N SER A 68 18.88 -5.11 -1.11
CA SER A 68 18.55 -4.51 -2.40
C SER A 68 18.73 -5.54 -3.52
N LEU A 69 18.00 -5.37 -4.63
CA LEU A 69 18.19 -6.25 -5.80
C LEU A 69 19.65 -6.22 -6.30
N HIS A 70 20.29 -5.05 -6.25
CA HIS A 70 21.67 -4.87 -6.68
C HIS A 70 22.65 -5.77 -5.91
N GLU A 71 22.47 -5.93 -4.60
CA GLU A 71 23.31 -6.80 -3.78
C GLU A 71 23.12 -8.29 -4.13
N LEU A 72 21.93 -8.65 -4.59
CA LEU A 72 21.58 -10.03 -4.92
C LEU A 72 21.98 -10.41 -6.35
N LEU A 73 21.97 -9.46 -7.29
CA LEU A 73 22.22 -9.67 -8.72
C LEU A 73 23.41 -10.60 -9.05
N PRO A 74 24.57 -10.53 -8.37
CA PRO A 74 25.69 -11.43 -8.67
C PRO A 74 25.39 -12.91 -8.38
N THR A 75 24.53 -13.18 -7.40
CA THR A 75 24.20 -14.54 -6.92
C THR A 75 22.94 -15.12 -7.55
N LEU A 76 22.06 -14.25 -8.08
CA LEU A 76 20.78 -14.67 -8.64
C LEU A 76 20.86 -15.59 -9.86
N PRO A 77 21.79 -15.43 -10.83
CA PRO A 77 21.85 -16.32 -11.98
C PRO A 77 22.06 -17.78 -11.57
N ALA A 78 23.02 -18.04 -10.67
CA ALA A 78 23.30 -19.39 -10.18
C ALA A 78 22.12 -19.98 -9.39
N ARG A 79 21.45 -19.15 -8.57
CA ARG A 79 20.25 -19.57 -7.84
C ARG A 79 19.08 -19.87 -8.76
N TYR A 80 18.88 -19.06 -9.79
CA TYR A 80 17.84 -19.23 -10.79
C TYR A 80 18.07 -20.50 -11.62
N ASP A 81 19.32 -20.76 -11.99
CA ASP A 81 19.74 -21.98 -12.68
C ASP A 81 19.49 -23.24 -11.84
N ALA A 82 19.69 -23.17 -10.53
CA ALA A 82 19.44 -24.28 -9.61
C ALA A 82 17.95 -24.47 -9.29
N ALA A 83 17.17 -23.38 -9.24
CA ALA A 83 15.77 -23.41 -8.81
C ALA A 83 14.78 -23.81 -9.92
N ILE A 84 15.10 -23.54 -11.19
CA ILE A 84 14.16 -23.74 -12.30
C ILE A 84 14.65 -24.82 -13.26
N VAL A 85 13.76 -25.77 -13.56
CA VAL A 85 14.01 -26.85 -14.53
C VAL A 85 14.33 -26.26 -15.91
N ARG A 86 15.40 -26.75 -16.55
CA ARG A 86 15.92 -26.22 -17.83
C ARG A 86 14.89 -26.09 -18.95
N GLY A 87 13.88 -26.96 -19.02
CA GLY A 87 12.85 -26.93 -20.06
C GLY A 87 11.77 -25.85 -19.89
N THR A 88 11.65 -25.26 -18.71
CA THR A 88 10.65 -24.23 -18.39
C THR A 88 11.29 -22.88 -18.07
N ARG A 89 12.62 -22.80 -18.18
CA ARG A 89 13.43 -21.67 -17.75
C ARG A 89 13.54 -20.64 -18.87
N LEU A 90 13.19 -19.39 -18.58
CA LEU A 90 13.50 -18.27 -19.46
C LEU A 90 15.00 -17.94 -19.41
N ASP A 91 15.57 -17.46 -20.51
CA ASP A 91 16.97 -17.03 -20.54
C ASP A 91 17.22 -15.93 -19.50
N TRP A 92 18.44 -15.90 -18.97
CA TRP A 92 18.81 -15.02 -17.87
C TRP A 92 18.48 -13.52 -18.11
N PRO A 93 18.71 -12.93 -19.30
CA PRO A 93 18.33 -11.53 -19.54
C PRO A 93 16.84 -11.26 -19.36
N TRP A 94 15.99 -12.19 -19.81
CA TRP A 94 14.54 -12.09 -19.64
C TRP A 94 14.12 -12.32 -18.20
N ALA A 95 14.72 -13.33 -17.56
CA ALA A 95 14.48 -13.61 -16.15
C ALA A 95 14.81 -12.41 -15.27
N ARG A 96 15.94 -11.77 -15.53
CA ARG A 96 16.38 -10.54 -14.87
C ARG A 96 15.38 -9.41 -15.04
N ALA A 97 14.89 -9.17 -16.26
CA ALA A 97 13.90 -8.11 -16.50
C ALA A 97 12.60 -8.31 -15.72
N ILE A 98 12.15 -9.57 -15.60
CA ILE A 98 10.98 -9.94 -14.78
C ILE A 98 11.26 -9.69 -13.30
N ILE A 99 12.41 -10.15 -12.80
CA ILE A 99 12.84 -9.96 -11.40
C ILE A 99 12.91 -8.47 -11.06
N GLU A 100 13.53 -7.64 -11.91
CA GLU A 100 13.61 -6.19 -11.74
C GLU A 100 12.22 -5.56 -11.65
N ARG A 101 11.27 -5.99 -12.49
CA ARG A 101 9.91 -5.48 -12.46
C ARG A 101 9.14 -5.89 -11.20
N VAL A 102 9.31 -7.13 -10.74
CA VAL A 102 8.72 -7.61 -9.47
C VAL A 102 9.25 -6.79 -8.30
N TRP A 103 10.56 -6.53 -8.24
CA TRP A 103 11.14 -5.65 -7.22
C TRP A 103 10.61 -4.22 -7.31
N ALA A 104 10.47 -3.66 -8.51
CA ALA A 104 9.91 -2.33 -8.69
C ALA A 104 8.46 -2.25 -8.21
N ARG A 105 7.66 -3.30 -8.41
CA ARG A 105 6.27 -3.38 -7.91
C ARG A 105 6.22 -3.49 -6.40
N LEU A 106 7.05 -4.33 -5.79
CA LEU A 106 7.06 -4.55 -4.34
C LEU A 106 7.66 -3.37 -3.56
N ASN A 107 8.53 -2.58 -4.19
CA ASN A 107 9.08 -1.35 -3.61
C ASN A 107 8.39 -0.08 -4.12
N ALA A 108 7.35 -0.21 -4.95
CA ALA A 108 6.51 0.93 -5.29
C ALA A 108 5.89 1.44 -3.98
N PRO A 109 5.73 2.77 -3.82
CA PRO A 109 4.87 3.29 -2.77
C PRO A 109 3.56 2.52 -2.86
N LEU A 110 3.12 1.95 -1.73
CA LEU A 110 1.73 1.54 -1.61
C LEU A 110 0.94 2.76 -2.05
N GLU A 111 0.20 2.65 -3.16
CA GLU A 111 -0.75 3.67 -3.55
C GLU A 111 -1.55 3.93 -2.28
N GLU A 112 -1.37 5.13 -1.69
CA GLU A 112 -2.00 5.46 -0.43
C GLU A 112 -3.48 5.29 -0.69
N ASP A 113 -4.06 4.18 -0.22
CA ASP A 113 -5.50 3.98 -0.27
C ASP A 113 -6.07 5.29 0.28
N PRO A 114 -6.85 6.05 -0.51
CA PRO A 114 -7.49 7.24 0.02
C PRO A 114 -8.17 6.75 1.30
N PRO A 115 -7.92 7.41 2.45
CA PRO A 115 -8.34 6.87 3.73
C PRO A 115 -9.78 6.38 3.59
N LEU A 116 -10.11 5.18 4.06
CA LEU A 116 -11.48 4.64 3.97
C LEU A 116 -12.53 5.60 4.58
N PHE A 117 -12.06 6.62 5.32
CA PHE A 117 -12.81 7.71 5.94
C PHE A 117 -12.44 9.10 5.45
N ALA A 118 -11.75 9.25 4.31
CA ALA A 118 -11.57 10.53 3.66
C ALA A 118 -12.95 11.02 3.24
N LEU A 119 -13.49 11.97 4.01
CA LEU A 119 -14.77 12.58 3.72
C LEU A 119 -14.72 13.09 2.28
N PRO A 120 -15.66 12.71 1.40
CA PRO A 120 -15.79 13.32 0.09
C PRO A 120 -15.77 14.85 0.25
N PRO A 121 -15.07 15.60 -0.63
CA PRO A 121 -14.98 17.06 -0.51
C PRO A 121 -16.36 17.74 -0.44
N ALA A 122 -17.37 17.13 -1.06
CA ALA A 122 -18.77 17.54 -0.98
C ALA A 122 -19.35 17.55 0.45
N LEU A 123 -19.00 16.57 1.28
CA LEU A 123 -19.44 16.52 2.68
C LEU A 123 -18.67 17.52 3.57
N LEU A 124 -17.46 17.91 3.17
CA LEU A 124 -16.68 18.96 3.83
C LEU A 124 -17.31 20.35 3.60
N GLU A 125 -17.81 20.60 2.38
CA GLU A 125 -18.56 21.82 2.05
C GLU A 125 -19.91 21.89 2.78
N GLU A 126 -20.63 20.77 2.88
CA GLU A 126 -21.89 20.71 3.63
C GLU A 126 -21.68 21.01 5.12
N ARG A 127 -20.61 20.49 5.72
CA ARG A 127 -20.28 20.78 7.12
C ARG A 127 -19.98 22.26 7.33
N ALA A 128 -19.22 22.89 6.44
CA ALA A 128 -18.92 24.31 6.51
C ALA A 128 -20.18 25.19 6.36
N LEU A 129 -21.12 24.80 5.49
CA LEU A 129 -22.40 25.46 5.33
C LEU A 129 -23.28 25.35 6.57
N LEU A 130 -23.32 24.18 7.21
CA LEU A 130 -24.07 23.95 8.45
C LEU A 130 -23.48 24.74 9.61
N ASP A 131 -22.16 24.73 9.78
CA ASP A 131 -21.49 25.50 10.84
C ASP A 131 -21.71 27.02 10.63
N HIS A 132 -21.64 27.51 9.39
CA HIS A 132 -21.95 28.90 9.07
C HIS A 132 -23.43 29.25 9.33
N ALA A 133 -24.36 28.33 9.04
CA ALA A 133 -25.79 28.52 9.34
C ALA A 133 -26.08 28.55 10.84
N MET A 134 -25.42 27.68 11.63
CA MET A 134 -25.53 27.64 13.08
C MET A 134 -24.95 28.90 13.74
N GLN A 135 -23.83 29.41 13.22
CA GLN A 135 -23.22 30.65 13.71
C GLN A 135 -24.14 31.86 13.50
N ARG A 136 -24.70 32.02 12.29
CA ARG A 136 -25.66 33.11 12.02
C ARG A 136 -26.91 33.05 12.90
N ARG A 137 -27.40 31.85 13.22
CA ARG A 137 -28.57 31.69 14.11
C ARG A 137 -28.26 32.13 15.54
N SER A 138 -27.04 31.88 16.00
CA SER A 138 -26.54 32.28 17.32
C SER A 138 -26.34 33.80 17.40
N ASP A 139 -25.79 34.41 16.35
CA ASP A 139 -25.56 35.85 16.28
C ASP A 139 -26.87 36.65 16.23
N VAL A 140 -27.88 36.19 15.48
CA VAL A 140 -29.22 36.82 15.45
C VAL A 140 -29.88 36.78 16.83
N HIS A 141 -29.74 35.66 17.55
CA HIS A 141 -30.29 35.52 18.89
C HIS A 141 -29.55 36.43 19.90
N ALA A 142 -28.24 36.59 19.75
CA ALA A 142 -27.44 37.52 20.55
C ALA A 142 -27.78 39.00 20.28
N ILE A 143 -28.03 39.37 19.01
CA ILE A 143 -28.44 40.73 18.62
C ILE A 143 -29.83 41.06 19.18
N MET A 144 -30.79 40.13 19.10
CA MET A 144 -32.12 40.31 19.70
C MET A 144 -32.07 40.43 21.23
N ALA A 145 -31.19 39.67 21.91
CA ALA A 145 -31.02 39.78 23.35
C ALA A 145 -30.42 41.13 23.77
N ASN A 146 -29.52 41.71 22.97
CA ASN A 146 -28.88 42.99 23.25
C ASN A 146 -29.78 44.20 22.94
N VAL A 147 -30.64 44.10 21.92
CA VAL A 147 -31.66 45.13 21.60
C VAL A 147 -32.69 45.24 22.72
N ASN A 148 -33.04 44.14 23.39
CA ASN A 148 -34.01 44.14 24.49
C ASN A 148 -33.48 44.73 25.81
N GLN A 149 -32.16 45.00 25.93
CA GLN A 149 -31.56 45.70 27.09
C GLN A 149 -31.44 47.22 26.92
N LYS A 150 -31.62 47.77 25.72
CA LYS A 150 -31.66 49.22 25.48
C LYS A 150 -33.11 49.71 25.37
N GLY A 151 -33.86 49.61 26.47
CA GLY A 151 -35.12 50.34 26.62
C GLY A 151 -34.88 51.86 26.66
N PRO A 152 -35.81 52.69 26.14
CA PRO A 152 -35.59 54.11 25.98
C PRO A 152 -35.49 54.82 27.33
N THR A 153 -34.38 55.54 27.55
CA THR A 153 -34.20 56.48 28.66
C THR A 153 -35.34 57.50 28.63
N ARG A 154 -36.27 57.41 29.60
CA ARG A 154 -37.34 58.39 29.77
C ARG A 154 -36.71 59.76 30.06
N LEU A 155 -36.79 60.66 29.10
CA LEU A 155 -36.61 62.10 29.30
C LEU A 155 -37.72 62.60 30.22
N ASN A 156 -37.32 63.16 31.36
CA ASN A 156 -38.19 63.73 32.39
C ASN A 156 -38.33 65.24 32.14
N PRO A 157 -39.53 65.80 31.91
CA PRO A 157 -39.70 67.24 31.84
C PRO A 157 -40.01 67.80 33.23
N ARG A 158 -39.34 68.91 33.58
CA ARG A 158 -39.71 69.80 34.69
C ARG A 158 -40.52 70.97 34.16
#